data_AF-A0A817RWJ8-F1
#
_entry.id   AF-A0A817RWJ8-F1
#
_cell.length_a   1.000
_cell.length_b   1.000
_cell.length_c   1.000
_cell.angle_alpha   90.00
_cell.angle_beta   90.00
_cell.angle_gamma   90.00
#
_symmetry.space_group_name_H-M   'P 1'
#
loop_
_entity.id
_entity.type
_entity.pdbx_description
1 polymer ?
#
loop_
_entity_poly.entity_id
_entity_poly.type
_entity_poly.pdbx_seq_one_letter_code
_entity_poly.pdbx_strand_id
1 'polypeptide(L)'
;MAYYWSTESEYSVPYLEEEKQMYSENIYGNNGQVLRAAAAPIVNIDRTSISLAPVVPYFPHLNMRTVQISSFSDAFDPEVDLIGMIVYGYNGQSNFYLNGKQYTAGDILIKRVDAINYIQADTMHKKLFKWFFGQDLDFLFVGGGFAYQNGTWQHHSFSFNTNQDFYHDNHREMHPEEQELLGGALTLLYINHRWLINPYLSVQEILSFGNWSTLFDESPNFISIPII
;
A
#
# COMPACT_ATOMS: atom_id res chain seq x y z
N MET A 1 -39.30 -19.94 -3.53
CA MET A 1 -38.06 -20.01 -4.34
C MET A 1 -36.90 -19.82 -3.38
N ALA A 2 -36.20 -20.89 -3.05
CA ALA A 2 -35.04 -20.86 -2.17
C ALA A 2 -33.78 -20.96 -3.04
N TYR A 3 -32.90 -19.97 -2.93
CA TYR A 3 -31.59 -20.00 -3.58
C TYR A 3 -30.62 -20.78 -2.69
N TYR A 4 -30.13 -21.92 -3.19
CA TYR A 4 -29.01 -22.63 -2.61
C TYR A 4 -27.72 -21.88 -2.98
N TRP A 5 -27.00 -21.37 -1.98
CA TRP A 5 -25.60 -20.99 -2.14
C TRP A 5 -24.75 -22.25 -1.97
N SER A 6 -23.98 -22.59 -3.01
CA SER A 6 -23.05 -23.72 -2.96
C SER A 6 -21.88 -23.38 -2.04
N THR A 7 -21.62 -24.28 -1.10
CA THR A 7 -20.47 -24.28 -0.20
C THR A 7 -19.16 -24.33 -0.96
N GLU A 8 -18.27 -23.40 -0.61
CA GLU A 8 -16.80 -23.51 -0.58
C GLU A 8 -16.20 -24.60 -1.48
N SER A 9 -15.79 -24.20 -2.69
CA SER A 9 -14.67 -24.89 -3.33
C SER A 9 -13.40 -24.48 -2.60
N GLU A 10 -12.87 -25.37 -1.77
CA GLU A 10 -11.45 -25.38 -1.39
C GLU A 10 -10.61 -25.45 -2.68
N TYR A 11 -10.28 -24.29 -3.24
CA TYR A 11 -9.16 -24.15 -4.15
C TYR A 11 -7.89 -24.21 -3.29
N SER A 12 -7.49 -25.41 -2.88
CA SER A 12 -6.10 -25.65 -2.52
C SER A 12 -5.31 -25.51 -3.82
N VAL A 13 -4.75 -24.32 -4.08
CA VAL A 13 -3.92 -24.07 -5.27
C VAL A 13 -2.61 -24.83 -5.07
N PRO A 14 -2.38 -25.98 -5.72
CA PRO A 14 -1.18 -26.80 -5.50
C PRO A 14 0.08 -26.08 -6.03
N TYR A 15 -0.12 -25.07 -6.87
CA TYR A 15 0.90 -24.21 -7.45
C TYR A 15 1.67 -23.38 -6.40
N LEU A 16 1.02 -23.04 -5.27
CA LEU A 16 1.59 -22.14 -4.28
C LEU A 16 2.71 -22.77 -3.44
N GLU A 17 2.68 -24.07 -3.17
CA GLU A 17 3.73 -24.72 -2.36
C GLU A 17 4.98 -25.02 -3.19
N GLU A 18 4.84 -25.45 -4.45
CA GLU A 18 5.99 -25.63 -5.36
C GLU A 18 6.63 -24.29 -5.73
N GLU A 19 5.84 -23.23 -5.93
CA GLU A 19 6.38 -21.88 -6.11
C GLU A 19 7.04 -21.35 -4.83
N LYS A 20 6.42 -21.48 -3.65
CA LYS A 20 7.07 -21.13 -2.37
C LYS A 20 8.39 -21.86 -2.17
N GLN A 21 8.44 -23.15 -2.50
CA GLN A 21 9.64 -23.96 -2.37
C GLN A 21 10.70 -23.54 -3.40
N MET A 22 10.31 -23.30 -4.65
CA MET A 22 11.18 -22.75 -5.70
C MET A 22 11.70 -21.35 -5.37
N TYR A 23 10.88 -20.49 -4.76
CA TYR A 23 11.27 -19.17 -4.28
C TYR A 23 12.26 -19.29 -3.11
N SER A 24 12.03 -20.21 -2.17
CA SER A 24 12.96 -20.46 -1.06
C SER A 24 14.32 -21.01 -1.54
N GLU A 25 14.33 -21.90 -2.53
CA GLU A 25 15.55 -22.53 -3.07
C GLU A 25 16.35 -21.61 -4.00
N ASN A 26 15.71 -20.64 -4.67
CA ASN A 26 16.39 -19.67 -5.53
C ASN A 26 16.91 -18.43 -4.79
N ILE A 27 16.30 -18.06 -3.66
CA ILE A 27 16.76 -16.92 -2.83
C ILE A 27 17.92 -17.35 -1.92
N TYR A 28 17.82 -18.55 -1.34
CA TYR A 28 18.85 -19.16 -0.52
C TYR A 28 19.55 -20.21 -1.36
N GLY A 29 20.77 -19.94 -1.84
CA GLY A 29 21.57 -20.99 -2.48
C GLY A 29 21.70 -22.21 -1.55
N ASN A 30 22.06 -23.38 -2.08
CA ASN A 30 22.15 -24.68 -1.38
C ASN A 30 22.84 -24.69 0.01
N ASN A 31 23.51 -23.60 0.40
CA ASN A 31 24.22 -23.41 1.65
C ASN A 31 23.55 -22.40 2.60
N GLY A 32 22.32 -21.95 2.34
CA GLY A 32 21.60 -20.96 3.15
C GLY A 32 22.11 -19.51 3.00
N GLN A 33 23.00 -19.25 2.04
CA GLN A 33 23.47 -17.90 1.75
C GLN A 33 22.55 -17.24 0.70
N VAL A 34 22.10 -16.01 1.01
CA VAL A 34 21.38 -15.16 0.06
C VAL A 34 22.28 -14.94 -1.16
N LEU A 35 21.81 -15.34 -2.34
CA LEU A 35 22.52 -15.05 -3.58
C LEU A 35 22.52 -13.52 -3.79
N ARG A 36 23.56 -12.86 -3.29
CA ARG A 36 23.81 -11.43 -3.52
C ARG A 36 24.08 -11.20 -5.00
N ALA A 37 23.06 -10.81 -5.74
CA ALA A 37 23.13 -9.74 -6.72
C ALA A 37 21.73 -9.48 -7.26
N ALA A 38 21.12 -8.39 -6.81
CA ALA A 38 20.14 -7.70 -7.62
C ALA A 38 19.99 -6.27 -7.11
N ALA A 39 19.88 -5.33 -8.04
CA ALA A 39 19.78 -3.91 -7.78
C ALA A 39 18.63 -3.60 -6.82
N ALA A 40 18.71 -2.46 -6.13
CA ALA A 40 17.55 -1.91 -5.45
C ALA A 40 16.38 -1.83 -6.45
N PRO A 41 15.14 -2.15 -6.03
CA PRO A 41 13.95 -1.98 -6.83
C PRO A 41 13.92 -0.51 -7.25
N ILE A 42 13.69 -0.33 -8.54
CA ILE A 42 13.70 1.00 -9.13
C ILE A 42 12.26 1.46 -9.09
N VAL A 43 12.00 2.43 -8.23
CA VAL A 43 10.79 3.25 -8.32
C VAL A 43 10.98 4.15 -9.54
N ASN A 44 10.33 3.80 -10.65
CA ASN A 44 10.34 4.62 -11.85
C ASN A 44 9.03 5.39 -11.93
N ILE A 45 9.13 6.71 -11.83
CA ILE A 45 7.99 7.59 -11.93
C ILE A 45 8.11 8.35 -13.22
N ASP A 46 7.13 8.14 -14.08
CA ASP A 46 6.84 9.08 -15.15
C ASP A 46 5.66 9.95 -14.74
N ARG A 47 5.39 11.03 -15.49
CA ARG A 47 4.27 11.95 -15.19
C ARG A 47 2.89 11.26 -15.22
N THR A 48 2.79 9.97 -15.53
CA THR A 48 1.53 9.24 -15.70
C THR A 48 1.40 8.01 -14.80
N SER A 49 2.48 7.57 -14.16
CA SER A 49 2.49 6.35 -13.38
C SER A 49 3.69 6.24 -12.44
N ILE A 50 3.51 5.47 -11.36
CA ILE A 50 4.59 4.91 -10.55
C ILE A 50 4.74 3.44 -10.93
N SER A 51 5.95 3.01 -11.22
CA SER A 51 6.32 1.62 -11.48
C SER A 51 7.30 1.14 -10.43
N LEU A 52 6.96 0.06 -9.72
CA LEU A 52 7.88 -0.67 -8.86
C LEU A 52 8.49 -1.80 -9.67
N ALA A 53 9.78 -1.68 -9.97
CA ALA A 53 10.54 -2.77 -10.57
C ALA A 53 10.98 -3.75 -9.47
N PRO A 54 10.76 -5.06 -9.64
CA PRO A 54 11.25 -6.03 -8.68
C PRO A 54 12.76 -6.18 -8.75
N VAL A 55 13.35 -6.56 -7.62
CA VAL A 55 14.74 -6.96 -7.47
C VAL A 55 15.03 -8.20 -8.34
N VAL A 56 14.07 -9.10 -8.51
CA VAL A 56 14.24 -10.33 -9.31
C VAL A 56 13.62 -10.15 -10.71
N PRO A 57 14.38 -10.39 -11.81
CA PRO A 57 13.95 -10.03 -13.17
C PRO A 57 12.77 -10.85 -13.73
N TYR A 58 12.37 -11.93 -13.06
CA TYR A 58 11.23 -12.75 -13.46
C TYR A 58 9.93 -12.37 -12.76
N PHE A 59 10.00 -11.46 -11.78
CA PHE A 59 8.83 -10.96 -11.09
C PHE A 59 8.22 -9.79 -11.88
N PRO A 60 6.90 -9.57 -11.87
CA PRO A 60 6.27 -8.52 -12.67
C PRO A 60 6.51 -7.13 -12.09
N HIS A 61 6.52 -6.11 -12.95
CA HIS A 61 6.44 -4.71 -12.52
C HIS A 61 5.05 -4.43 -11.93
N LEU A 62 5.00 -3.74 -10.79
CA LEU A 62 3.75 -3.21 -10.25
C LEU A 62 3.57 -1.78 -10.74
N ASN A 63 2.48 -1.53 -11.46
CA ASN A 63 2.24 -0.23 -12.08
C ASN A 63 0.99 0.41 -11.48
N MET A 64 1.16 1.61 -10.94
CA MET A 64 0.10 2.43 -10.38
C MET A 64 -0.12 3.65 -11.27
N ARG A 65 -1.33 3.81 -11.80
CA ARG A 65 -1.73 4.95 -12.65
C ARG A 65 -2.73 5.87 -11.97
N THR A 66 -3.41 5.36 -10.96
CA THR A 66 -4.45 6.03 -10.20
C THR A 66 -4.22 5.77 -8.72
N VAL A 67 -4.59 6.73 -7.90
CA VAL A 67 -4.61 6.61 -6.44
C VAL A 67 -6.05 6.82 -5.99
N GLN A 68 -6.53 5.99 -5.07
CA GLN A 68 -7.89 6.10 -4.56
C GLN A 68 -8.01 5.84 -3.06
N ILE A 69 -8.88 6.57 -2.36
CA ILE A 69 -9.20 6.27 -0.96
C ILE A 69 -10.28 5.19 -0.93
N SER A 70 -10.02 4.10 -0.21
CA SER A 70 -11.00 3.03 -0.04
C SER A 70 -12.28 3.53 0.64
N SER A 71 -13.43 3.06 0.17
CA SER A 71 -14.74 3.32 0.78
C SER A 71 -14.88 2.78 2.20
N PHE A 72 -13.98 1.89 2.63
CA PHE A 72 -13.92 1.35 3.99
C PHE A 72 -12.99 2.14 4.93
N SER A 73 -12.32 3.18 4.42
CA SER A 73 -11.49 4.05 5.23
C SER A 73 -12.34 4.93 6.15
N ASP A 74 -11.80 5.28 7.32
CA ASP A 74 -12.40 6.29 8.18
C ASP A 74 -12.27 7.69 7.56
N ALA A 75 -13.15 8.62 7.91
CA ALA A 75 -13.00 10.01 7.49
C ALA A 75 -11.85 10.69 8.26
N PHE A 76 -11.20 11.67 7.62
CA PHE A 76 -10.18 12.47 8.29
C PHE A 76 -10.77 13.24 9.47
N ASP A 77 -10.06 13.15 10.59
CA ASP A 77 -10.33 13.90 11.82
C ASP A 77 -8.95 14.30 12.38
N PRO A 78 -8.61 15.60 12.45
CA PRO A 78 -7.28 16.05 12.86
C PRO A 78 -7.01 15.83 14.37
N GLU A 79 -8.04 15.51 15.16
CA GLU A 79 -7.92 15.32 16.61
C GLU A 79 -7.64 13.85 17.00
N VAL A 80 -7.53 12.94 16.03
CA VAL A 80 -7.34 11.51 16.29
C VAL A 80 -6.17 10.94 15.51
N ASP A 81 -5.48 9.99 16.12
CA ASP A 81 -4.41 9.26 15.45
C ASP A 81 -5.01 8.33 14.38
N LEU A 82 -4.40 8.36 13.19
CA LEU A 82 -4.75 7.52 12.05
C LEU A 82 -3.58 6.64 11.66
N ILE A 83 -3.89 5.46 11.15
CA ILE A 83 -2.92 4.56 10.53
C ILE A 83 -3.37 4.27 9.11
N GLY A 84 -2.43 4.31 8.18
CA GLY A 84 -2.71 4.16 6.76
C GLY A 84 -1.74 3.24 6.03
N MET A 85 -2.19 2.71 4.91
CA MET A 85 -1.34 2.04 3.93
C MET A 85 -1.78 2.35 2.50
N ILE A 86 -0.81 2.42 1.58
CA ILE A 86 -1.03 2.38 0.15
C ILE A 86 -0.69 0.99 -0.38
N VAL A 87 -1.56 0.43 -1.22
CA VAL A 87 -1.41 -0.90 -1.83
C VAL A 87 -0.68 -0.77 -3.17
N TYR A 88 0.35 -1.59 -3.40
CA TYR A 88 1.01 -1.68 -4.70
C TYR A 88 0.71 -3.00 -5.40
N GLY A 89 0.53 -4.09 -4.64
CA GLY A 89 0.16 -5.37 -5.20
C GLY A 89 0.07 -6.49 -4.16
N TYR A 90 -0.37 -7.65 -4.64
CA TYR A 90 -0.38 -8.89 -3.89
C TYR A 90 -0.03 -10.05 -4.82
N ASN A 91 0.95 -10.87 -4.44
CA ASN A 91 1.43 -12.00 -5.24
C ASN A 91 1.79 -11.61 -6.68
N GLY A 92 2.51 -10.49 -6.84
CA GLY A 92 2.90 -9.94 -8.15
C GLY A 92 1.76 -9.33 -8.97
N GLN A 93 0.54 -9.22 -8.43
CA GLN A 93 -0.60 -8.67 -9.14
C GLN A 93 -0.93 -7.26 -8.63
N SER A 94 -1.01 -6.29 -9.56
CA SER A 94 -1.51 -4.93 -9.27
C SER A 94 -3.03 -4.82 -9.21
N ASN A 95 -3.76 -5.89 -9.51
CA ASN A 95 -5.21 -5.98 -9.37
C ASN A 95 -5.54 -7.38 -8.88
N PHE A 96 -6.09 -7.49 -7.68
CA PHE A 96 -6.27 -8.76 -7.00
C PHE A 96 -7.53 -8.75 -6.14
N TYR A 97 -7.99 -9.95 -5.76
CA TYR A 97 -9.07 -10.11 -4.79
C TYR A 97 -8.51 -10.68 -3.50
N LEU A 98 -8.86 -10.07 -2.38
CA LEU A 98 -8.51 -10.56 -1.05
C LEU A 98 -9.68 -10.33 -0.10
N ASN A 99 -10.03 -11.34 0.71
CA ASN A 99 -11.18 -11.28 1.62
C ASN A 99 -12.51 -10.87 0.93
N GLY A 100 -12.74 -11.38 -0.29
CA GLY A 100 -13.93 -11.09 -1.08
C GLY A 100 -14.03 -9.66 -1.63
N LYS A 101 -12.97 -8.85 -1.51
CA LYS A 101 -12.90 -7.47 -2.01
C LYS A 101 -11.85 -7.35 -3.09
N GLN A 102 -12.13 -6.54 -4.10
CA GLN A 102 -11.16 -6.19 -5.12
C GLN A 102 -10.27 -5.05 -4.63
N TYR A 103 -8.97 -5.18 -4.87
CA TYR A 103 -7.97 -4.17 -4.61
C TYR A 103 -7.13 -3.90 -5.85
N THR A 104 -6.69 -2.66 -5.99
CA THR A 104 -5.80 -2.23 -7.07
C THR A 104 -4.59 -1.48 -6.55
N ALA A 105 -3.51 -1.48 -7.33
CA ALA A 105 -2.36 -0.63 -7.08
C ALA A 105 -2.80 0.84 -7.02
N GLY A 106 -2.51 1.50 -5.90
CA GLY A 106 -2.95 2.85 -5.57
C GLY A 106 -4.12 2.94 -4.61
N ASP A 107 -4.67 1.82 -4.13
CA ASP A 107 -5.65 1.87 -3.04
C ASP A 107 -5.00 2.36 -1.75
N ILE A 108 -5.58 3.39 -1.16
CA ILE A 108 -5.21 3.95 0.13
C ILE A 108 -6.26 3.53 1.16
N LEU A 109 -5.78 2.87 2.21
CA LEU A 109 -6.56 2.28 3.28
C LEU A 109 -6.23 3.01 4.59
N ILE A 110 -7.20 3.64 5.26
CA ILE A 110 -6.95 4.45 6.46
C ILE A 110 -7.96 4.11 7.56
N LYS A 111 -7.49 3.93 8.80
CA LYS A 111 -8.35 3.73 9.97
C LYS A 111 -7.88 4.56 11.15
N ARG A 112 -8.81 4.91 12.02
CA ARG A 112 -8.50 5.39 13.37
C ARG A 112 -7.79 4.30 14.16
N VAL A 113 -6.74 4.69 14.86
CA VAL A 113 -5.93 3.76 15.67
C VAL A 113 -6.76 3.09 16.76
N ASP A 114 -7.62 3.85 17.44
CA ASP A 114 -8.49 3.35 18.50
C ASP A 114 -9.51 2.30 18.02
N ALA A 115 -10.03 2.48 16.80
CA ALA A 115 -11.01 1.59 16.17
C ALA A 115 -10.46 0.20 15.82
N ILE A 116 -9.14 0.01 15.78
CA ILE A 116 -8.52 -1.27 15.45
C ILE A 116 -7.58 -1.80 16.54
N ASN A 117 -7.47 -1.11 17.68
CA ASN A 117 -6.46 -1.43 18.69
C ASN A 117 -6.69 -2.80 19.36
N TYR A 118 -7.92 -3.31 19.36
CA TYR A 118 -8.28 -4.62 19.90
C TYR A 118 -7.71 -5.79 19.07
N ILE A 119 -7.31 -5.55 17.82
CA ILE A 119 -6.77 -6.58 16.92
C ILE A 119 -5.39 -7.02 17.43
N GLN A 120 -5.18 -8.34 17.50
CA GLN A 120 -3.93 -8.93 17.95
C GLN A 120 -2.92 -8.99 16.80
N ALA A 121 -1.88 -8.14 16.86
CA ALA A 121 -0.72 -8.14 15.98
C ALA A 121 0.42 -7.27 16.57
N ASP A 122 1.66 -7.47 16.12
CA ASP A 122 2.85 -6.82 16.69
C ASP A 122 2.95 -5.31 16.41
N THR A 123 2.33 -4.83 15.33
CA THR A 123 2.42 -3.43 14.89
C THR A 123 1.06 -2.90 14.44
N MET A 124 0.88 -1.58 14.47
CA MET A 124 -0.36 -0.95 14.00
C MET A 124 -0.65 -1.21 12.52
N HIS A 125 0.37 -1.26 11.66
CA HIS A 125 0.22 -1.64 10.26
C HIS A 125 -0.23 -3.09 10.06
N LYS A 126 0.27 -4.04 10.87
CA LYS A 126 -0.24 -5.42 10.84
C LYS A 126 -1.70 -5.49 11.32
N LYS A 127 -2.09 -4.70 12.32
CA LYS A 127 -3.50 -4.58 12.75
C LYS A 127 -4.37 -4.02 11.62
N LEU A 128 -3.91 -2.96 10.94
CA LEU A 128 -4.60 -2.37 9.81
C LEU A 128 -4.78 -3.39 8.68
N PHE A 129 -3.71 -4.10 8.32
CA PHE A 129 -3.74 -5.16 7.31
C PHE A 129 -4.80 -6.20 7.66
N LYS A 130 -4.75 -6.74 8.88
CA LYS A 130 -5.70 -7.75 9.35
C LYS A 130 -7.14 -7.25 9.37
N TRP A 131 -7.37 -5.97 9.67
CA TRP A 131 -8.70 -5.37 9.62
C TRP A 131 -9.27 -5.35 8.19
N PHE A 132 -8.48 -4.94 7.20
CA PHE A 132 -8.94 -4.86 5.81
C PHE A 132 -9.05 -6.24 5.15
N PHE A 133 -8.05 -7.09 5.36
CA PHE A 133 -7.86 -8.33 4.60
C PHE A 133 -8.22 -9.60 5.37
N GLY A 134 -8.59 -9.50 6.66
CA GLY A 134 -9.08 -10.64 7.45
C GLY A 134 -8.02 -11.72 7.75
N GLN A 135 -6.76 -11.50 7.37
CA GLN A 135 -5.65 -12.45 7.55
C GLN A 135 -4.40 -11.74 8.07
N ASP A 136 -3.42 -12.50 8.52
CA ASP A 136 -2.12 -11.95 8.90
C ASP A 136 -1.33 -11.54 7.66
N LEU A 137 -0.50 -10.50 7.81
CA LEU A 137 0.37 -10.00 6.75
C LEU A 137 1.41 -11.08 6.38
N ASP A 138 1.53 -11.38 5.09
CA ASP A 138 2.55 -12.27 4.52
C ASP A 138 3.48 -11.52 3.56
N PHE A 139 4.49 -12.23 3.04
CA PHE A 139 5.50 -11.68 2.13
C PHE A 139 4.98 -11.44 0.70
N LEU A 140 3.74 -11.84 0.38
CA LEU A 140 3.16 -11.66 -0.95
C LEU A 140 2.60 -10.25 -1.12
N PHE A 141 2.25 -9.57 -0.02
CA PHE A 141 1.74 -8.21 -0.05
C PHE A 141 2.86 -7.19 -0.24
N VAL A 142 2.59 -6.22 -1.12
CA VAL A 142 3.50 -5.11 -1.42
C VAL A 142 2.73 -3.81 -1.22
N GLY A 143 3.25 -2.94 -0.37
CA GLY A 143 2.58 -1.69 0.02
C GLY A 143 3.50 -0.75 0.78
N GLY A 144 3.03 0.47 1.03
CA GLY A 144 3.70 1.47 1.85
C GLY A 144 2.86 1.88 3.05
N GLY A 145 3.43 1.88 4.26
CA GLY A 145 2.75 2.27 5.49
C GLY A 145 3.01 3.74 5.85
N PHE A 146 1.96 4.43 6.28
CA PHE A 146 2.02 5.80 6.82
C PHE A 146 1.14 5.95 8.06
N ALA A 147 1.31 7.04 8.81
CA ALA A 147 0.51 7.33 9.99
C ALA A 147 0.24 8.84 10.12
N TYR A 148 -0.85 9.22 10.77
CA TYR A 148 -1.09 10.57 11.26
C TYR A 148 -1.06 10.51 12.78
N GLN A 149 -0.12 11.21 13.41
CA GLN A 149 0.08 11.18 14.85
C GLN A 149 0.41 12.57 15.36
N ASN A 150 -0.26 12.98 16.44
CA ASN A 150 -0.04 14.28 17.08
C ASN A 150 -0.10 15.47 16.10
N GLY A 151 -1.03 15.43 15.14
CA GLY A 151 -1.21 16.52 14.18
C GLY A 151 -0.35 16.43 12.92
N THR A 152 0.54 15.44 12.79
CA THR A 152 1.53 15.35 11.71
C THR A 152 1.48 14.01 10.98
N TRP A 153 1.63 14.03 9.66
CA TRP A 153 1.79 12.82 8.85
C TRP A 153 3.23 12.30 8.94
N GLN A 154 3.37 10.99 9.07
CA GLN A 154 4.64 10.29 9.16
C GLN A 154 4.71 9.18 8.12
N HIS A 155 5.79 9.19 7.33
CA HIS A 155 6.07 8.22 6.27
C HIS A 155 7.17 7.20 6.66
N HIS A 156 7.68 7.28 7.90
CA HIS A 156 8.76 6.42 8.41
C HIS A 156 8.28 5.04 8.89
N SER A 157 7.04 4.67 8.57
CA SER A 157 6.30 3.79 9.46
C SER A 157 6.36 2.31 9.10
N PHE A 158 6.67 1.96 7.84
CA PHE A 158 7.14 0.65 7.33
C PHE A 158 6.77 0.64 5.84
N SER A 159 7.73 0.53 4.92
CA SER A 159 7.40 -0.14 3.66
C SER A 159 7.07 -1.59 4.01
N PHE A 160 6.02 -2.21 3.42
CA PHE A 160 5.64 -3.61 3.68
C PHE A 160 6.61 -4.59 3.01
N ASN A 161 7.88 -4.23 3.12
CA ASN A 161 9.05 -4.78 2.51
C ASN A 161 9.62 -5.78 3.50
N THR A 162 9.01 -6.95 3.58
CA THR A 162 9.77 -8.08 4.13
C THR A 162 10.99 -8.27 3.25
N ASN A 163 12.13 -8.75 3.78
CA ASN A 163 13.32 -9.08 2.95
C ASN A 163 13.05 -10.15 1.87
N GLN A 164 11.80 -10.58 1.72
CA GLN A 164 11.32 -11.70 0.94
C GLN A 164 10.24 -11.28 -0.09
N ASP A 165 9.87 -10.00 -0.16
CA ASP A 165 8.77 -9.53 -1.05
C ASP A 165 9.22 -9.24 -2.49
N PHE A 166 10.52 -9.30 -2.77
CA PHE A 166 11.16 -8.98 -4.05
C PHE A 166 11.06 -7.51 -4.51
N TYR A 167 10.41 -6.62 -3.77
CA TYR A 167 10.28 -5.19 -4.10
C TYR A 167 10.88 -4.26 -3.03
N HIS A 168 11.65 -4.82 -2.07
CA HIS A 168 12.37 -4.04 -1.06
C HIS A 168 13.66 -3.37 -1.58
N ASP A 169 13.91 -2.11 -1.22
CA ASP A 169 15.18 -1.41 -1.46
C ASP A 169 16.10 -1.35 -0.23
N ASN A 170 15.74 -2.07 0.83
CA ASN A 170 16.35 -2.03 2.16
C ASN A 170 16.21 -0.69 2.91
N HIS A 171 15.41 0.26 2.41
CA HIS A 171 15.03 1.44 3.16
C HIS A 171 13.71 1.21 3.89
N ARG A 172 13.66 1.65 5.14
CA ARG A 172 12.43 1.62 5.95
C ARG A 172 11.46 2.72 5.54
N GLU A 173 12.00 3.79 4.99
CA GLU A 173 11.26 4.98 4.58
C GLU A 173 10.71 4.78 3.17
N MET A 174 9.49 5.27 2.96
CA MET A 174 8.90 5.40 1.64
C MET A 174 9.79 6.27 0.73
N HIS A 175 9.90 5.96 -0.55
CA HIS A 175 10.75 6.74 -1.46
C HIS A 175 10.25 8.20 -1.56
N PRO A 176 11.10 9.23 -1.67
CA PRO A 176 10.65 10.63 -1.61
C PRO A 176 9.51 10.99 -2.57
N GLU A 177 9.54 10.45 -3.78
CA GLU A 177 8.52 10.70 -4.79
C GLU A 177 7.22 9.89 -4.52
N GLU A 178 7.31 8.74 -3.84
CA GLU A 178 6.12 8.06 -3.31
C GLU A 178 5.50 8.90 -2.19
N GLN A 179 6.32 9.53 -1.33
CA GLN A 179 5.83 10.47 -0.31
C GLN A 179 5.17 11.69 -0.95
N GLU A 180 5.73 12.24 -2.02
CA GLU A 180 5.15 13.36 -2.77
C GLU A 180 3.77 12.99 -3.35
N LEU A 181 3.66 11.82 -4.01
CA LEU A 181 2.39 11.34 -4.54
C LEU A 181 1.36 11.10 -3.44
N LEU A 182 1.75 10.37 -2.38
CA LEU A 182 0.88 10.06 -1.25
C LEU A 182 0.41 11.35 -0.58
N GLY A 183 1.31 12.31 -0.39
CA GLY A 183 1.00 13.60 0.20
C GLY A 183 -0.02 14.40 -0.61
N GLY A 184 0.17 14.44 -1.93
CA GLY A 184 -0.80 15.05 -2.83
C GLY A 184 -2.15 14.34 -2.82
N ALA A 185 -2.17 13.01 -2.79
CA ALA A 185 -3.40 12.23 -2.67
C ALA A 185 -4.13 12.49 -1.34
N LEU A 186 -3.41 12.49 -0.20
CA LEU A 186 -4.01 12.77 1.10
C LEU A 186 -4.57 14.19 1.15
N THR A 187 -3.88 15.18 0.60
CA THR A 187 -4.35 16.56 0.57
C THR A 187 -5.56 16.72 -0.34
N LEU A 188 -5.45 16.30 -1.61
CA LEU A 188 -6.48 16.53 -2.61
C LEU A 188 -7.73 15.68 -2.37
N LEU A 189 -7.57 14.42 -1.96
CA LEU A 189 -8.68 13.50 -1.77
C LEU A 189 -9.12 13.42 -0.31
N TYR A 190 -8.22 13.04 0.59
CA TYR A 190 -8.59 12.56 1.93
C TYR A 190 -8.97 13.69 2.90
N ILE A 191 -8.06 14.63 3.15
CA ILE A 191 -8.21 15.75 4.09
C ILE A 191 -9.37 16.65 3.70
N ASN A 192 -9.53 16.90 2.41
CA ASN A 192 -10.61 17.72 1.87
C ASN A 192 -11.93 16.94 1.63
N HIS A 193 -11.99 15.67 2.07
CA HIS A 193 -13.15 14.78 1.91
C HIS A 193 -13.68 14.63 0.46
N ARG A 194 -12.89 15.01 -0.56
CA ARG A 194 -13.30 14.88 -1.97
C ARG A 194 -13.51 13.43 -2.38
N TRP A 195 -12.85 12.51 -1.69
CA TRP A 195 -12.98 11.08 -1.93
C TRP A 195 -14.40 10.53 -1.72
N LEU A 196 -15.24 11.21 -0.95
CA LEU A 196 -16.65 10.85 -0.76
C LEU A 196 -17.49 11.07 -2.02
N ILE A 197 -17.02 11.89 -2.96
CA ILE A 197 -17.69 12.21 -4.23
C ILE A 197 -16.96 11.58 -5.41
N ASN A 198 -15.63 11.78 -5.46
CA ASN A 198 -14.75 11.15 -6.43
C ASN A 198 -13.56 10.52 -5.68
N PRO A 199 -13.55 9.20 -5.48
CA PRO A 199 -12.59 8.54 -4.62
C PRO A 199 -11.18 8.47 -5.20
N TYR A 200 -10.99 8.81 -6.48
CA TYR A 200 -9.73 8.61 -7.17
C TYR A 200 -9.22 9.84 -7.93
N LEU A 201 -7.90 9.89 -8.10
CA LEU A 201 -7.18 10.77 -9.03
C LEU A 201 -6.14 9.97 -9.79
N SER A 202 -5.82 10.39 -11.00
CA SER A 202 -4.64 9.88 -11.71
C SER A 202 -3.36 10.40 -11.06
N VAL A 203 -2.28 9.63 -11.20
CA VAL A 203 -0.92 10.07 -10.81
C VAL A 203 -0.57 11.39 -11.49
N GLN A 204 -0.93 11.53 -12.77
CA GLN A 204 -0.72 12.76 -13.52
C GLN A 204 -1.42 13.96 -12.91
N GLU A 205 -2.69 13.82 -12.52
CA GLU A 205 -3.43 14.90 -11.86
C GLU A 205 -2.74 15.30 -10.58
N ILE A 206 -2.40 14.36 -9.69
CA ILE A 206 -1.76 14.66 -8.40
C ILE A 206 -0.42 15.39 -8.59
N LEU A 207 0.42 14.90 -9.50
CA LEU A 207 1.74 15.49 -9.76
C LEU A 207 1.65 16.83 -10.52
N SER A 208 0.51 17.15 -11.14
CA SER A 208 0.32 18.43 -11.83
C SER A 208 0.04 19.62 -10.91
N PHE A 209 -0.37 19.37 -9.66
CA PHE A 209 -0.71 20.40 -8.68
C PHE A 209 0.50 20.99 -7.92
N GLY A 210 1.71 20.47 -8.17
CA GLY A 210 2.96 21.02 -7.65
C GLY A 210 3.60 20.19 -6.54
N ASN A 211 4.66 20.72 -5.96
CA ASN A 211 5.51 20.03 -5.00
C ASN A 211 4.83 19.97 -3.62
N TRP A 212 4.47 18.77 -3.18
CA TRP A 212 3.74 18.52 -1.93
C TRP A 212 4.63 18.45 -0.69
N SER A 213 5.96 18.43 -0.87
CA SER A 213 6.94 18.27 0.23
C SER A 213 6.86 19.36 1.31
N THR A 214 6.36 20.57 0.99
CA THR A 214 6.25 21.67 1.95
C THR A 214 5.01 21.59 2.85
N LEU A 215 4.04 20.73 2.54
CA LEU A 215 2.81 20.59 3.33
C LEU A 215 2.95 19.70 4.57
N PHE A 216 4.00 18.89 4.64
CA PHE A 216 4.16 17.87 5.68
C PHE A 216 5.15 18.26 6.79
N ASP A 217 5.95 19.31 6.58
CA ASP A 217 6.88 19.86 7.58
C ASP A 217 6.26 20.97 8.44
N GLU A 218 5.10 21.51 8.06
CA GLU A 218 4.40 22.54 8.84
C GLU A 218 2.98 22.09 9.18
N SER A 219 2.56 22.36 10.43
CA SER A 219 1.19 22.19 10.94
C SER A 219 0.15 22.55 9.87
N PRO A 220 -1.00 21.84 9.77
CA PRO A 220 -1.89 21.90 8.61
C PRO A 220 -2.43 23.32 8.38
N ASN A 221 -1.73 24.08 7.54
CA ASN A 221 -2.26 25.28 6.93
C ASN A 221 -3.17 24.80 5.82
N PHE A 222 -4.49 24.91 6.03
CA PHE A 222 -5.50 24.63 5.02
C PHE A 222 -5.20 25.45 3.76
N ILE A 223 -4.58 24.84 2.75
CA ILE A 223 -4.48 25.45 1.43
C ILE A 223 -5.88 25.44 0.84
N SER A 224 -6.45 26.63 0.68
CA SER A 224 -7.66 26.84 -0.11
C SER A 224 -7.35 26.53 -1.57
N ILE A 225 -7.55 25.28 -1.99
CA ILE A 225 -7.45 24.90 -3.40
C ILE A 225 -8.74 25.37 -4.09
N PRO A 226 -8.66 26.15 -5.18
CA PRO A 226 -9.85 26.56 -5.91
C PRO A 226 -10.60 25.33 -6.43
N ILE A 227 -11.89 25.25 -6.12
CA ILE A 227 -12.79 24.24 -6.68
C ILE A 227 -12.93 24.56 -8.17
N ILE A 228 -12.41 23.68 -9.04
CA ILE A 228 -12.63 23.70 -10.50
C ILE A 228 -13.94 22.98 -10.80
#